data_AF-A0A1V5S4A3-F1
#
_entry.id   AF-A0A1V5S4A3-F1
#
_cell.length_a   1.000
_cell.length_b   1.000
_cell.length_c   1.000
_cell.angle_alpha   90.00
_cell.angle_beta   90.00
_cell.angle_gamma   90.00
#
_symmetry.space_group_name_H-M   'P 1'
#
loop_
_entity.id
_entity.type
_entity.pdbx_description
1 polymer ?
#
loop_
_entity_poly.entity_id
_entity_poly.type
_entity_poly.pdbx_seq_one_letter_code
_entity_poly.pdbx_strand_id
1 'polypeptide(L)'
;MRSNWFRLRLNAFGGEGGEFGEQGNVKTGDEGNNERADAVQTEDTAFSEELSREQRFSKLVGGEFKDEFAKKMQSIIDKRFKETKKLEGERELLSPILQDLFEQHNVQQGDLSALSEAVSLSRQQRESEEQRAADKAKEQVAEWIKEGQQLKIVYPSFDFRSELKDDKGFANLIKAGIPVRTAYEVLHKDEILGGAMEYTAKKVSEHVVKGIEAKASRPQENGIGTKGGIIRKTDVNSLTSQDITDILKQVERGASISF
;
A
#
# COMPACT_ATOMS: atom_id res chain seq x y z
N MET A 1 -13.98 35.09 -39.83
CA MET A 1 -13.09 34.81 -40.98
C MET A 1 -11.73 34.36 -40.44
N ARG A 2 -11.17 33.32 -41.07
CA ARG A 2 -9.83 32.72 -40.89
C ARG A 2 -9.71 31.59 -39.87
N SER A 3 -10.26 30.45 -40.30
CA SER A 3 -9.86 29.10 -39.87
C SER A 3 -8.38 28.87 -40.17
N ASN A 4 -7.61 28.48 -39.15
CA ASN A 4 -6.21 28.06 -39.28
C ASN A 4 -6.15 26.59 -38.89
N TRP A 5 -6.39 25.71 -39.87
CA TRP A 5 -6.26 24.26 -39.71
C TRP A 5 -5.10 23.77 -40.59
N PHE A 6 -4.24 22.94 -39.98
CA PHE A 6 -3.12 22.17 -40.55
C PHE A 6 -1.80 22.90 -40.90
N ARG A 7 -0.97 23.09 -39.85
CA ARG A 7 0.48 22.92 -39.94
C ARG A 7 0.79 21.43 -39.76
N LEU A 8 0.87 20.66 -40.85
CA LEU A 8 1.47 19.32 -40.80
C LEU A 8 2.95 19.45 -41.15
N ARG A 9 3.79 19.39 -40.12
CA ARG A 9 5.25 19.34 -40.17
C ARG A 9 5.66 18.00 -40.78
N LEU A 10 6.00 18.00 -42.06
CA LEU A 10 6.70 16.91 -42.72
C LEU A 10 8.19 17.01 -42.33
N ASN A 11 8.60 16.29 -41.29
CA ASN A 11 10.01 16.10 -40.95
C ASN A 11 10.46 14.76 -41.54
N ALA A 12 11.12 14.80 -42.70
CA ALA A 12 11.97 13.72 -43.19
C ALA A 12 13.15 14.30 -43.98
N PHE A 13 14.34 14.15 -43.40
CA PHE A 13 15.68 14.27 -43.99
C PHE A 13 16.33 15.66 -44.19
N GLY A 14 17.12 16.07 -43.19
CA GLY A 14 18.54 16.47 -43.31
C GLY A 14 18.95 17.69 -44.16
N GLY A 15 19.55 18.70 -43.50
CA GLY A 15 20.53 19.60 -44.13
C GLY A 15 20.57 21.06 -43.65
N GLU A 16 21.31 21.30 -42.56
CA GLU A 16 22.13 22.47 -42.18
C GLU A 16 21.65 23.93 -42.33
N GLY A 17 21.85 24.71 -41.25
CA GLY A 17 21.96 26.18 -41.31
C GLY A 17 21.76 26.96 -39.99
N GLY A 18 22.65 26.79 -38.99
CA GLY A 18 23.11 27.79 -38.01
C GLY A 18 22.15 28.38 -36.94
N GLU A 19 22.48 28.26 -35.65
CA GLU A 19 23.23 29.29 -34.90
C GLU A 19 23.47 28.92 -33.40
N PHE A 20 24.76 28.90 -33.03
CA PHE A 20 25.44 29.16 -31.73
C PHE A 20 25.23 28.38 -30.41
N GLY A 21 26.40 28.06 -29.81
CA GLY A 21 26.66 27.60 -28.43
C GLY A 21 27.00 26.10 -28.39
N GLU A 22 28.10 25.59 -27.84
CA GLU A 22 29.23 26.10 -27.06
C GLU A 22 30.30 24.97 -27.08
N GLN A 23 31.54 25.33 -26.75
CA GLN A 23 32.79 24.60 -26.96
C GLN A 23 32.88 23.21 -26.28
N GLY A 24 33.61 22.26 -26.89
CA GLY A 24 33.98 21.03 -26.17
C GLY A 24 34.64 19.89 -26.95
N ASN A 25 35.85 20.12 -27.47
CA ASN A 25 36.95 19.15 -27.62
C ASN A 25 36.81 17.89 -28.54
N VAL A 26 37.66 17.88 -29.56
CA VAL A 26 37.98 16.77 -30.48
C VAL A 26 38.94 15.78 -29.80
N LYS A 27 38.78 14.47 -30.05
CA LYS A 27 39.94 13.60 -30.29
C LYS A 27 39.60 12.40 -31.18
N THR A 28 40.26 12.45 -32.33
CA THR A 28 40.48 11.51 -33.42
C THR A 28 40.95 10.14 -32.97
N GLY A 29 40.63 9.11 -33.75
CA GLY A 29 41.29 7.80 -33.67
C GLY A 29 40.83 6.86 -34.76
N ASP A 30 41.66 6.78 -35.80
CA ASP A 30 42.16 5.53 -36.42
C ASP A 30 41.95 5.35 -37.94
N GLU A 31 43.06 4.96 -38.55
CA GLU A 31 43.47 5.03 -39.94
C GLU A 31 43.34 3.66 -40.64
N GLY A 32 43.40 3.67 -41.97
CA GLY A 32 43.59 2.47 -42.80
C GLY A 32 42.86 2.60 -44.14
N ASN A 33 43.44 3.25 -45.18
CA ASN A 33 44.40 2.68 -46.15
C ASN A 33 43.79 1.45 -46.88
N ASN A 34 43.70 1.30 -48.20
CA ASN A 34 44.55 1.76 -49.30
C ASN A 34 43.89 1.40 -50.66
N GLU A 35 44.37 2.06 -51.73
CA GLU A 35 44.41 1.65 -53.16
C GLU A 35 43.12 1.65 -54.00
N ARG A 36 42.99 2.60 -54.96
CA ARG A 36 43.39 2.52 -56.40
C ARG A 36 42.64 1.42 -57.16
N ALA A 37 42.02 1.60 -58.31
CA ALA A 37 41.83 2.71 -59.23
C ALA A 37 40.76 2.22 -60.23
N ASP A 38 39.82 3.07 -60.66
CA ASP A 38 39.43 3.04 -62.06
C ASP A 38 38.91 4.41 -62.49
N ALA A 39 39.43 4.87 -63.62
CA ALA A 39 39.23 6.19 -64.17
C ALA A 39 38.22 6.10 -65.30
N VAL A 40 37.10 6.80 -65.20
CA VAL A 40 36.45 7.42 -66.37
C VAL A 40 35.81 8.73 -65.92
N GLN A 41 36.59 9.82 -66.02
CA GLN A 41 35.99 11.08 -66.43
C GLN A 41 35.77 11.00 -67.93
N THR A 42 34.51 10.98 -68.33
CA THR A 42 34.08 11.52 -69.62
C THR A 42 32.91 12.44 -69.32
N GLU A 43 33.23 13.70 -69.06
CA GLU A 43 32.39 14.78 -69.53
C GLU A 43 32.36 14.66 -71.06
N ASP A 44 31.17 14.49 -71.66
CA ASP A 44 30.62 15.53 -72.51
C ASP A 44 29.25 15.17 -73.12
N THR A 45 28.31 16.09 -72.88
CA THR A 45 27.24 16.56 -73.78
C THR A 45 26.12 15.61 -74.23
N ALA A 46 24.96 15.79 -73.58
CA ALA A 46 23.70 15.94 -74.32
C ALA A 46 22.78 16.92 -73.56
N PHE A 47 22.81 18.18 -74.00
CA PHE A 47 21.74 19.13 -73.75
C PHE A 47 20.46 18.58 -74.41
N SER A 48 19.63 17.92 -73.61
CA SER A 48 18.25 17.59 -73.94
C SER A 48 17.43 17.95 -72.71
N GLU A 49 16.25 18.53 -72.92
CA GLU A 49 15.32 19.03 -71.90
C GLU A 49 14.86 17.92 -70.94
N GLU A 50 15.75 17.51 -70.05
CA GLU A 50 15.49 16.46 -69.08
C GLU A 50 14.98 17.12 -67.80
N LEU A 51 13.68 17.46 -67.82
CA LEU A 51 12.88 17.93 -66.68
C LEU A 51 13.39 17.34 -65.34
N SER A 52 13.54 18.18 -64.31
CA SER A 52 13.87 17.75 -62.94
C SER A 52 12.93 16.63 -62.46
N ARG A 53 13.36 15.76 -61.53
CA ARG A 53 12.56 14.62 -61.04
C ARG A 53 11.16 15.05 -60.58
N GLU A 54 11.05 16.14 -59.84
CA GLU A 54 9.78 16.79 -59.46
C GLU A 54 8.96 17.26 -60.68
N GLN A 55 9.61 17.78 -61.72
CA GLN A 55 8.93 18.22 -62.94
C GLN A 55 8.44 17.03 -63.78
N ARG A 56 9.20 15.93 -63.85
CA ARG A 56 8.76 14.67 -64.47
C ARG A 56 7.58 14.09 -63.72
N PHE A 57 7.64 14.05 -62.39
CA PHE A 57 6.55 13.58 -61.52
C PHE A 57 5.30 14.45 -61.66
N SER A 58 5.44 15.77 -61.62
CA SER A 58 4.33 16.71 -61.79
C SER A 58 3.72 16.62 -63.20
N LYS A 59 4.50 16.34 -64.24
CA LYS A 59 4.00 16.14 -65.60
C LYS A 59 3.23 14.82 -65.72
N LEU A 60 3.72 13.76 -65.08
CA LEU A 60 3.05 12.46 -65.01
C LEU A 60 1.73 12.52 -64.23
N VAL A 61 1.75 13.16 -63.06
CA VAL A 61 0.60 13.32 -62.16
C VAL A 61 -0.37 14.39 -62.65
N GLY A 62 0.09 15.43 -63.34
CA GLY A 62 -0.78 16.46 -63.91
C GLY A 62 -1.47 16.03 -65.21
N GLY A 63 -0.94 15.02 -65.88
CA GLY A 63 -1.47 14.44 -67.12
C GLY A 63 -2.31 13.19 -66.86
N GLU A 64 -1.83 12.04 -67.34
CA GLU A 64 -2.58 10.77 -67.39
C GLU A 64 -3.01 10.25 -66.00
N PHE A 65 -2.23 10.52 -64.96
CA PHE A 65 -2.50 10.00 -63.61
C PHE A 65 -3.24 10.98 -62.70
N LYS A 66 -3.68 12.15 -63.19
CA LYS A 66 -4.29 13.19 -62.36
C LYS A 66 -5.50 12.69 -61.58
N ASP A 67 -6.38 11.95 -62.23
CA ASP A 67 -7.60 11.47 -61.62
C ASP A 67 -7.34 10.31 -60.63
N GLU A 68 -6.41 9.41 -60.95
CA GLU A 68 -6.01 8.33 -60.03
C GLU A 68 -5.24 8.87 -58.83
N PHE A 69 -4.35 9.83 -59.04
CA PHE A 69 -3.62 10.51 -57.99
C PHE A 69 -4.56 11.32 -57.09
N ALA A 70 -5.51 12.07 -57.67
CA ALA A 70 -6.53 12.78 -56.91
C ALA A 70 -7.39 11.82 -56.07
N LYS A 71 -7.85 10.70 -56.65
CA LYS A 71 -8.59 9.64 -55.92
C LYS A 71 -7.76 9.04 -54.78
N LYS A 72 -6.48 8.75 -55.02
CA LYS A 72 -5.59 8.19 -54.00
C LYS A 72 -5.33 9.20 -52.87
N MET A 73 -5.07 10.46 -53.20
CA MET A 73 -4.95 11.54 -52.21
C MET A 73 -6.24 11.71 -51.40
N GLN A 74 -7.39 11.71 -52.05
CA GLN A 74 -8.68 11.79 -51.37
C GLN A 74 -8.88 10.61 -50.42
N SER A 75 -8.59 9.37 -50.85
CA SER A 75 -8.69 8.20 -49.97
C SER A 75 -7.73 8.26 -48.77
N ILE A 76 -6.53 8.82 -48.95
CA ILE A 76 -5.57 9.03 -47.85
C ILE A 76 -6.13 10.07 -46.87
N ILE A 77 -6.69 11.16 -47.38
CA ILE A 77 -7.30 12.21 -46.55
C ILE A 77 -8.51 11.66 -45.80
N ASP A 78 -9.41 10.95 -46.47
CA ASP A 78 -10.62 10.37 -45.84
C ASP A 78 -10.22 9.35 -44.77
N LYS A 79 -9.22 8.52 -45.05
CA LYS A 79 -8.68 7.55 -44.07
C LYS A 79 -8.08 8.27 -42.86
N ARG A 80 -7.22 9.26 -43.08
CA ARG A 80 -6.60 10.04 -41.99
C ARG A 80 -7.64 10.81 -41.19
N PHE A 81 -8.62 11.42 -41.85
CA PHE A 81 -9.68 12.15 -41.19
C PHE A 81 -10.54 11.23 -40.32
N LYS A 82 -10.85 10.02 -40.82
CA LYS A 82 -11.55 9.00 -40.04
C LYS A 82 -10.74 8.53 -38.84
N GLU A 83 -9.44 8.26 -39.01
CA GLU A 83 -8.53 7.90 -37.92
C GLU A 83 -8.44 9.01 -36.87
N THR A 84 -8.24 10.26 -37.28
CA THR A 84 -8.17 11.42 -36.38
C THR A 84 -9.48 11.62 -35.63
N LYS A 85 -10.63 11.55 -36.31
CA LYS A 85 -11.94 11.65 -35.64
C LYS A 85 -12.16 10.56 -34.61
N LYS A 86 -11.69 9.34 -34.89
CA LYS A 86 -11.77 8.24 -33.93
C LYS A 86 -10.92 8.54 -32.69
N LEU A 87 -9.68 8.97 -32.89
CA LEU A 87 -8.77 9.32 -31.79
C LEU A 87 -9.27 10.52 -30.98
N GLU A 88 -9.88 11.50 -31.64
CA GLU A 88 -10.51 12.65 -31.01
C GLU A 88 -11.72 12.24 -30.18
N GLY A 89 -12.58 11.37 -30.71
CA GLY A 89 -13.70 10.79 -29.95
C GLY A 89 -13.23 9.95 -28.74
N GLU A 90 -12.18 9.14 -28.89
CA GLU A 90 -11.58 8.40 -27.77
C GLU A 90 -11.02 9.35 -26.69
N ARG A 91 -10.39 10.47 -27.10
CA ARG A 91 -9.92 11.51 -26.19
C ARG A 91 -11.06 12.24 -25.48
N GLU A 92 -12.13 12.55 -26.20
CA GLU A 92 -13.30 13.25 -25.65
C GLU A 92 -14.01 12.39 -24.60
N LEU A 93 -14.08 11.07 -24.81
CA LEU A 93 -14.61 10.12 -23.83
C LEU A 93 -13.72 9.98 -22.58
N LEU A 94 -12.40 10.06 -22.73
CA LEU A 94 -11.46 9.97 -21.61
C LEU A 94 -11.30 11.28 -20.84
N SER A 95 -11.52 12.43 -21.48
CA SER A 95 -11.38 13.76 -20.88
C SER A 95 -12.17 13.96 -19.59
N PRO A 96 -13.47 13.59 -19.47
CA PRO A 96 -14.21 13.78 -18.22
C PRO A 96 -13.66 12.89 -17.10
N ILE A 97 -13.32 11.63 -17.39
CA ILE A 97 -12.76 10.70 -16.38
C ILE A 97 -11.42 11.22 -15.86
N LEU A 98 -10.56 11.70 -16.76
CA LEU A 98 -9.28 12.30 -16.36
C LEU A 98 -9.50 13.56 -15.54
N GLN A 99 -10.48 14.39 -15.91
CA GLN A 99 -10.82 15.60 -15.18
C GLN A 99 -11.29 15.29 -13.75
N ASP A 100 -12.19 14.32 -13.59
CA ASP A 100 -12.68 13.87 -12.28
C ASP A 100 -11.52 13.31 -11.42
N LEU A 101 -10.59 12.58 -12.03
CA LEU A 101 -9.41 12.05 -11.36
C LEU A 101 -8.43 13.15 -10.94
N PHE A 102 -8.18 14.15 -11.79
CA PHE A 102 -7.35 15.31 -11.45
C PHE A 102 -7.97 16.11 -10.29
N GLU A 103 -9.29 16.28 -10.28
CA GLU A 103 -10.02 16.96 -9.20
C GLU A 103 -10.00 16.15 -7.90
N GLN A 104 -10.28 14.85 -7.94
CA GLN A 104 -10.28 13.98 -6.75
C GLN A 104 -8.91 13.90 -6.09
N HIS A 105 -7.82 13.97 -6.88
CA HIS A 105 -6.45 13.91 -6.39
C HIS A 105 -5.79 15.29 -6.21
N ASN A 106 -6.49 16.40 -6.47
CA ASN A 106 -5.96 17.77 -6.42
C ASN A 106 -4.65 17.96 -7.23
N VAL A 107 -4.55 17.32 -8.40
CA VAL A 107 -3.38 17.41 -9.28
C VAL A 107 -3.66 18.38 -10.42
N GLN A 108 -2.63 19.10 -10.89
CA GLN A 108 -2.77 20.01 -12.02
C GLN A 108 -3.19 19.26 -13.30
N GLN A 109 -4.18 19.79 -14.02
CA GLN A 109 -4.65 19.22 -15.28
C GLN A 109 -3.50 19.09 -16.28
N GLY A 110 -3.35 17.89 -16.86
CA GLY A 110 -2.30 17.59 -17.84
C GLY A 110 -1.02 17.01 -17.24
N ASP A 111 -0.84 17.03 -15.91
CA ASP A 111 0.26 16.33 -15.25
C ASP A 111 -0.09 14.86 -14.98
N LEU A 112 0.00 14.04 -16.02
CA LEU A 112 -0.27 12.61 -15.94
C LEU A 112 0.71 11.87 -15.00
N SER A 113 1.92 12.40 -14.80
CA SER A 113 2.92 11.78 -13.93
C SER A 113 2.50 11.92 -12.47
N ALA A 114 2.21 13.14 -12.03
CA ALA A 114 1.73 13.41 -10.69
C ALA A 114 0.39 12.70 -10.41
N LEU A 115 -0.50 12.59 -11.41
CA LEU A 115 -1.75 11.85 -11.26
C LEU A 115 -1.49 10.36 -11.00
N SER A 116 -0.58 9.74 -11.75
CA SER A 116 -0.24 8.32 -11.56
C SER A 116 0.33 8.04 -10.16
N GLU A 117 1.17 8.93 -9.65
CA GLU A 117 1.72 8.84 -8.30
C GLU A 117 0.61 9.01 -7.25
N ALA A 118 -0.25 10.03 -7.39
CA ALA A 118 -1.35 10.27 -6.46
C ALA A 118 -2.35 9.10 -6.39
N VAL A 119 -2.68 8.49 -7.54
CA VAL A 119 -3.53 7.30 -7.59
C VAL A 119 -2.84 6.12 -6.89
N SER A 120 -1.54 5.91 -7.14
CA SER A 120 -0.78 4.83 -6.51
C SER A 120 -0.70 4.99 -4.98
N LEU A 121 -0.47 6.21 -4.50
CA LEU A 121 -0.42 6.55 -3.08
C LEU A 121 -1.79 6.34 -2.43
N SER A 122 -2.87 6.80 -3.06
CA SER A 122 -4.22 6.60 -2.56
C SER A 122 -4.58 5.12 -2.45
N ARG A 123 -4.17 4.31 -3.43
CA ARG A 123 -4.33 2.86 -3.39
C ARG A 123 -3.56 2.25 -2.21
N GLN A 124 -2.29 2.61 -2.06
CA GLN A 124 -1.44 2.12 -0.98
C GLN A 124 -1.99 2.51 0.39
N GLN A 125 -2.51 3.72 0.54
CA GLN A 125 -3.14 4.18 1.78
C GLN A 125 -4.36 3.33 2.13
N ARG A 126 -5.27 3.09 1.18
CA ARG A 126 -6.44 2.21 1.38
C ARG A 126 -6.03 0.81 1.77
N GLU A 127 -5.08 0.21 1.05
CA GLU A 127 -4.55 -1.11 1.38
C GLU A 127 -3.94 -1.15 2.79
N SER A 128 -3.21 -0.10 3.18
CA SER A 128 -2.63 0.00 4.52
C SER A 128 -3.67 0.18 5.62
N GLU A 129 -4.75 0.94 5.35
CA GLU A 129 -5.85 1.16 6.28
C GLU A 129 -6.67 -0.12 6.46
N GLU A 130 -6.93 -0.84 5.38
CA GLU A 130 -7.59 -2.15 5.40
C GLU A 130 -6.76 -3.17 6.18
N GLN A 131 -5.44 -3.21 5.97
CA GLN A 131 -4.54 -4.06 6.74
C GLN A 131 -4.55 -3.70 8.23
N ARG A 132 -4.43 -2.41 8.57
CA ARG A 132 -4.49 -1.95 9.97
C ARG A 132 -5.84 -2.25 10.61
N ALA A 133 -6.94 -2.08 9.87
CA ALA A 133 -8.27 -2.41 10.35
C ALA A 133 -8.43 -3.92 10.57
N ALA A 134 -7.91 -4.73 9.64
CA ALA A 134 -7.90 -6.19 9.78
C ALA A 134 -7.05 -6.64 10.97
N ASP A 135 -5.88 -6.04 11.19
CA ASP A 135 -5.00 -6.38 12.30
C ASP A 135 -5.61 -5.98 13.64
N LYS A 136 -6.18 -4.78 13.75
CA LYS A 136 -6.97 -4.37 14.94
C LYS A 136 -8.14 -5.33 15.20
N ALA A 137 -8.85 -5.75 14.16
CA ALA A 137 -9.94 -6.71 14.31
C ALA A 137 -9.44 -8.08 14.80
N LYS A 138 -8.29 -8.56 14.30
CA LYS A 138 -7.66 -9.80 14.79
C LYS A 138 -7.27 -9.68 16.26
N GLU A 139 -6.68 -8.55 16.66
CA GLU A 139 -6.31 -8.28 18.06
C GLU A 139 -7.54 -8.30 18.97
N GLN A 140 -8.61 -7.61 18.57
CA GLN A 140 -9.88 -7.60 19.31
C GLN A 140 -10.49 -9.00 19.43
N VAL A 141 -10.49 -9.78 18.35
CA VAL A 141 -10.95 -11.17 18.38
C VAL A 141 -10.08 -12.04 19.29
N ALA A 142 -8.76 -11.83 19.30
CA ALA A 142 -7.85 -12.55 20.19
C ALA A 142 -8.12 -12.22 21.66
N GLU A 143 -8.43 -10.95 21.97
CA GLU A 143 -8.86 -10.52 23.30
C GLU A 143 -10.19 -11.17 23.71
N TRP A 144 -11.19 -11.17 22.82
CA TRP A 144 -12.47 -11.83 23.08
C TRP A 144 -12.31 -13.34 23.32
N ILE A 145 -11.42 -14.01 22.58
CA ILE A 145 -11.12 -15.43 22.80
C ILE A 145 -10.49 -15.63 24.19
N LYS A 146 -9.57 -14.76 24.61
CA LYS A 146 -8.93 -14.83 25.93
C LYS A 146 -9.93 -14.60 27.06
N GLU A 147 -10.81 -13.60 26.94
CA GLU A 147 -11.91 -13.38 27.89
C GLU A 147 -12.85 -14.58 27.94
N GLY A 148 -13.20 -15.14 26.79
CA GLY A 148 -14.04 -16.33 26.71
C GLY A 148 -13.41 -17.55 27.39
N GLN A 149 -12.09 -17.73 27.29
CA GLN A 149 -11.38 -18.79 28.03
C GLN A 149 -11.46 -18.59 29.54
N GLN A 150 -11.33 -17.35 30.03
CA GLN A 150 -11.51 -17.05 31.45
C GLN A 150 -12.95 -17.27 31.89
N LEU A 151 -13.92 -16.91 31.03
CA LEU A 151 -15.33 -17.12 31.29
C LEU A 151 -15.67 -18.61 31.40
N LYS A 152 -15.04 -19.46 30.58
CA LYS A 152 -15.21 -20.92 30.61
C LYS A 152 -14.77 -21.56 31.94
N ILE A 153 -13.89 -20.92 32.71
CA ILE A 153 -13.52 -21.37 34.06
C ILE A 153 -14.70 -21.18 35.02
N VAL A 154 -15.42 -20.07 34.88
CA VAL A 154 -16.58 -19.72 35.72
C VAL A 154 -17.83 -20.46 35.25
N TYR A 155 -18.05 -20.52 33.95
CA TYR A 155 -19.18 -21.22 33.34
C TYR A 155 -18.67 -22.32 32.41
N PRO A 156 -18.50 -23.57 32.89
CA PRO A 156 -17.97 -24.66 32.08
C PRO A 156 -18.83 -25.03 30.87
N SER A 157 -20.14 -24.70 30.90
CA SER A 157 -21.07 -24.86 29.78
C SER A 157 -20.86 -23.85 28.66
N PHE A 158 -20.14 -22.75 28.92
CA PHE A 158 -19.91 -21.68 27.95
C PHE A 158 -18.98 -22.14 26.81
N ASP A 159 -19.42 -21.92 25.57
CA ASP A 159 -18.61 -22.07 24.38
C ASP A 159 -18.73 -20.85 23.47
N PHE A 160 -17.67 -20.03 23.42
CA PHE A 160 -17.63 -18.80 22.64
C PHE A 160 -17.98 -19.00 21.15
N ARG A 161 -17.62 -20.14 20.54
CA ARG A 161 -17.89 -20.39 19.13
C ARG A 161 -19.35 -20.73 18.87
N SER A 162 -19.99 -21.44 19.79
CA SER A 162 -21.42 -21.75 19.71
C SER A 162 -22.23 -20.48 19.93
N GLU A 163 -21.94 -19.72 20.98
CA GLU A 163 -22.64 -18.46 21.30
C GLU A 163 -22.58 -17.44 20.16
N LEU A 164 -21.44 -17.33 19.47
CA LEU A 164 -21.30 -16.40 18.35
C LEU A 164 -22.09 -16.80 17.10
N LYS A 165 -22.43 -18.09 16.96
CA LYS A 165 -23.20 -18.63 15.84
C LYS A 165 -24.69 -18.68 16.14
N ASP A 166 -25.03 -19.18 17.32
CA ASP A 166 -26.39 -19.52 17.71
C ASP A 166 -27.13 -18.27 18.21
N ASP A 167 -26.43 -17.34 18.88
CA ASP A 167 -27.01 -16.11 19.41
C ASP A 167 -26.49 -14.83 18.70
N LYS A 168 -27.36 -14.24 17.87
CA LYS A 168 -27.10 -12.97 17.19
C LYS A 168 -26.99 -11.80 18.17
N GLY A 169 -27.68 -11.87 19.31
CA GLY A 169 -27.60 -10.89 20.40
C GLY A 169 -26.21 -10.86 21.00
N PHE A 170 -25.60 -12.02 21.26
CA PHE A 170 -24.25 -12.13 21.81
C PHE A 170 -23.22 -11.49 20.89
N ALA A 171 -23.26 -11.81 19.59
CA ALA A 171 -22.37 -11.24 18.59
C ALA A 171 -22.52 -9.71 18.47
N ASN A 172 -23.76 -9.19 18.58
CA ASN A 172 -24.01 -7.74 18.51
C ASN A 172 -23.49 -7.00 19.75
N LEU A 173 -23.66 -7.57 20.95
CA LEU A 173 -23.16 -6.96 22.20
C LEU A 173 -21.63 -6.86 22.20
N ILE A 174 -20.95 -7.93 21.79
CA ILE A 174 -19.48 -7.94 21.74
C ILE A 174 -18.95 -6.98 20.67
N LYS A 175 -19.60 -6.91 19.51
CA LYS A 175 -19.28 -5.90 18.47
C LYS A 175 -19.53 -4.46 18.94
N ALA A 176 -20.49 -4.24 19.85
CA ALA A 176 -20.74 -2.93 20.47
C ALA A 176 -19.70 -2.57 21.55
N GLY A 177 -18.71 -3.43 21.80
CA GLY A 177 -17.64 -3.21 22.78
C GLY A 177 -18.01 -3.66 24.20
N ILE A 178 -19.07 -4.47 24.36
CA ILE A 178 -19.41 -5.05 25.66
C ILE A 178 -18.52 -6.28 25.87
N PRO A 179 -17.86 -6.43 27.04
CA PRO A 179 -16.99 -7.56 27.31
C PRO A 179 -17.76 -8.88 27.26
N VAL A 180 -17.05 -9.95 26.89
CA VAL A 180 -17.65 -11.26 26.56
C VAL A 180 -18.45 -11.83 27.72
N ARG A 181 -17.93 -11.64 28.95
CA ARG A 181 -18.59 -12.04 30.19
C ARG A 181 -19.95 -11.39 30.37
N THR A 182 -20.01 -10.07 30.22
CA THR A 182 -21.25 -9.32 30.44
C THR A 182 -22.27 -9.64 29.36
N ALA A 183 -21.83 -9.81 28.11
CA ALA A 183 -22.71 -10.23 27.03
C ALA A 183 -23.35 -11.60 27.32
N TYR A 184 -22.56 -12.59 27.74
CA TYR A 184 -23.06 -13.92 28.09
C TYR A 184 -24.01 -13.87 29.29
N GLU A 185 -23.60 -13.17 30.35
CA GLU A 185 -24.40 -13.04 31.56
C GLU A 185 -25.75 -12.40 31.26
N VAL A 186 -25.83 -11.35 30.43
CA VAL A 186 -27.10 -10.67 30.09
C VAL A 186 -28.08 -11.58 29.36
N LEU A 187 -27.58 -12.42 28.45
CA LEU A 187 -28.42 -13.30 27.64
C LEU A 187 -28.84 -14.57 28.40
N HIS A 188 -27.98 -15.06 29.28
CA HIS A 188 -28.20 -16.30 30.03
C HIS A 188 -28.53 -16.07 31.52
N LYS A 189 -28.97 -14.85 31.91
CA LYS A 189 -29.29 -14.52 33.32
C LYS A 189 -30.25 -15.52 33.96
N ASP A 190 -31.33 -15.84 33.26
CA ASP A 190 -32.41 -16.68 33.80
C ASP A 190 -31.96 -18.14 34.00
N GLU A 191 -31.11 -18.65 33.10
CA GLU A 191 -30.53 -19.99 33.19
C GLU A 191 -29.47 -20.09 34.30
N ILE A 192 -28.61 -19.08 34.42
CA ILE A 192 -27.56 -19.02 35.44
C ILE A 192 -28.18 -18.91 36.85
N LEU A 193 -29.20 -18.08 37.02
CA LEU A 193 -29.88 -17.85 38.30
C LEU A 193 -30.83 -19.01 38.69
N GLY A 194 -31.32 -19.79 37.73
CA GLY A 194 -32.27 -20.88 37.96
C GLY A 194 -31.69 -22.17 38.55
N GLY A 195 -30.36 -22.39 38.55
CA GLY A 195 -29.79 -23.62 39.11
C GLY A 195 -28.28 -23.86 39.02
N ALA A 196 -27.49 -22.97 38.41
CA ALA A 196 -26.08 -23.26 38.11
C ALA A 196 -25.05 -22.54 39.02
N MET A 197 -25.43 -21.46 39.72
CA MET A 197 -24.47 -20.64 40.48
C MET A 197 -23.72 -21.39 41.60
N GLU A 198 -24.35 -22.34 42.28
CA GLU A 198 -23.73 -23.07 43.40
C GLU A 198 -22.57 -23.97 42.93
N TYR A 199 -22.71 -24.60 41.76
CA TYR A 199 -21.68 -25.45 41.16
C TYR A 199 -20.49 -24.64 40.63
N THR A 200 -20.79 -23.49 40.00
CA THR A 200 -19.80 -22.54 39.50
C THR A 200 -18.93 -21.97 40.62
N ALA A 201 -19.53 -21.54 41.74
CA ALA A 201 -18.79 -20.99 42.87
C ALA A 201 -17.76 -21.98 43.44
N LYS A 202 -18.15 -23.26 43.56
CA LYS A 202 -17.28 -24.33 44.05
C LYS A 202 -16.10 -24.57 43.11
N LYS A 203 -16.31 -24.65 41.80
CA LYS A 203 -15.23 -24.92 40.83
C LYS A 203 -14.26 -23.76 40.64
N VAL A 204 -14.72 -22.51 40.72
CA VAL A 204 -13.83 -21.34 40.70
C VAL A 204 -12.92 -21.36 41.93
N SER A 205 -13.47 -21.69 43.11
CA SER A 205 -12.66 -21.81 44.33
C SER A 205 -11.60 -22.90 44.20
N GLU A 206 -11.95 -24.07 43.65
CA GLU A 206 -11.00 -25.16 43.40
C GLU A 206 -9.91 -24.78 42.40
N HIS A 207 -10.25 -24.05 41.33
CA HIS A 207 -9.28 -23.58 40.33
C HIS A 207 -8.31 -22.54 40.90
N VAL A 208 -8.79 -21.62 41.75
CA VAL A 208 -7.93 -20.64 42.44
C VAL A 208 -7.01 -21.35 43.43
N VAL A 209 -7.52 -22.31 44.21
CA VAL A 209 -6.72 -23.11 45.14
C VAL A 209 -5.66 -23.93 44.40
N LYS A 210 -6.01 -24.63 43.31
CA LYS A 210 -5.04 -25.38 42.48
C LYS A 210 -4.01 -24.48 41.81
N GLY A 211 -4.38 -23.26 41.42
CA GLY A 211 -3.44 -22.28 40.88
C GLY A 211 -2.44 -21.77 41.93
N ILE A 212 -2.91 -21.60 43.17
CA ILE A 212 -2.05 -21.26 44.32
C ILE A 212 -1.17 -22.45 44.69
N GLU A 213 -1.72 -23.66 44.73
CA GLU A 213 -1.00 -24.90 45.01
C GLU A 213 0.08 -25.16 43.95
N ALA A 214 -0.23 -25.05 42.65
CA ALA A 214 0.75 -25.17 41.56
C ALA A 214 1.84 -24.08 41.61
N LYS A 215 1.53 -22.89 42.15
CA LYS A 215 2.51 -21.81 42.37
C LYS A 215 3.34 -22.04 43.65
N ALA A 216 2.77 -22.72 44.65
CA ALA A 216 3.43 -23.15 45.88
C ALA A 216 4.27 -24.44 45.70
N SER A 217 3.92 -25.28 44.73
CA SER A 217 4.60 -26.54 44.38
C SER A 217 5.77 -26.36 43.40
N ARG A 218 6.37 -25.16 43.32
CA ARG A 218 7.69 -25.03 42.69
C ARG A 218 8.68 -25.88 43.50
N PRO A 219 9.38 -26.86 42.91
CA PRO A 219 10.37 -27.63 43.64
C PRO A 219 11.40 -26.68 44.27
N GLN A 220 11.52 -26.69 45.60
CA GLN A 220 12.73 -26.22 46.25
C GLN A 220 13.82 -27.26 45.94
N GLU A 221 14.70 -26.98 44.99
CA GLU A 221 15.95 -27.73 44.84
C GLU A 221 17.15 -26.76 44.74
N ASN A 222 17.91 -26.74 45.84
CA ASN A 222 19.36 -26.66 45.92
C ASN A 222 20.12 -25.50 45.25
N GLY A 223 20.31 -24.44 46.04
CA GLY A 223 21.61 -23.77 46.17
C GLY A 223 22.17 -24.02 47.57
N ILE A 224 22.97 -25.08 47.76
CA ILE A 224 23.77 -25.25 48.98
C ILE A 224 25.01 -24.35 48.86
N GLY A 225 25.21 -23.47 49.86
CA GLY A 225 26.39 -22.61 49.95
C GLY A 225 26.28 -21.51 50.99
N THR A 226 26.24 -21.90 52.26
CA THR A 226 26.83 -21.18 53.41
C THR A 226 27.10 -19.68 53.28
N LYS A 227 26.24 -18.87 53.88
CA LYS A 227 26.56 -18.00 55.04
C LYS A 227 25.29 -17.27 55.47
N GLY A 228 25.06 -17.22 56.77
CA GLY A 228 24.06 -16.32 57.35
C GLY A 228 24.32 -14.90 56.84
N GLY A 229 23.46 -14.45 55.94
CA GLY A 229 23.41 -13.10 55.44
C GLY A 229 22.06 -12.54 55.83
N ILE A 230 22.07 -11.65 56.82
CA ILE A 230 20.95 -10.78 57.18
C ILE A 230 20.39 -10.23 55.87
N ILE A 231 19.12 -10.53 55.55
CA ILE A 231 18.42 -9.88 54.43
C ILE A 231 18.26 -8.41 54.84
N ARG A 232 19.26 -7.57 54.54
CA ARG A 232 19.01 -6.13 54.44
C ARG A 232 18.27 -5.95 53.13
N LYS A 233 16.95 -5.82 53.20
CA LYS A 233 16.20 -5.19 52.12
C LYS A 233 16.70 -3.74 52.08
N THR A 234 17.67 -3.43 51.23
CA THR A 234 18.31 -2.09 51.11
C THR A 234 17.42 -1.07 50.40
N ASP A 235 16.25 -1.47 49.90
CA ASP A 235 15.40 -0.61 49.07
C ASP A 235 14.00 -0.42 49.65
N VAL A 236 13.66 0.83 49.97
CA VAL A 236 12.40 1.26 50.61
C VAL A 236 11.19 0.92 49.74
N ASN A 237 11.34 0.94 48.42
CA ASN A 237 10.26 0.65 47.47
C ASN A 237 9.87 -0.84 47.38
N SER A 238 10.62 -1.72 48.03
CA SER A 238 10.33 -3.16 48.08
C SER A 238 9.59 -3.61 49.34
N LEU A 239 9.25 -2.66 50.22
CA LEU A 239 8.56 -2.96 51.48
C LEU A 239 7.07 -3.17 51.23
N THR A 240 6.58 -4.34 51.65
CA THR A 240 5.14 -4.62 51.70
C THR A 240 4.52 -3.98 52.93
N SER A 241 3.19 -3.79 52.96
CA SER A 241 2.50 -3.20 54.11
C SER A 241 2.74 -3.96 55.43
N GLN A 242 2.97 -5.27 55.35
CA GLN A 242 3.34 -6.11 56.49
C GLN A 242 4.77 -5.80 56.96
N ASP A 243 5.73 -5.66 56.04
CA ASP A 243 7.10 -5.26 56.38
C ASP A 243 7.14 -3.90 57.08
N ILE A 244 6.35 -2.92 56.60
CA ILE A 244 6.25 -1.57 57.20
C ILE A 244 5.72 -1.64 58.64
N THR A 245 4.73 -2.50 58.89
CA THR A 245 4.15 -2.66 60.23
C THR A 245 5.15 -3.25 61.21
N ASP A 246 5.98 -4.19 60.76
CA ASP A 246 6.98 -4.82 61.61
C ASP A 246 8.19 -3.89 61.85
N ILE A 247 8.60 -3.12 60.83
CA ILE A 247 9.56 -2.01 60.95
C ILE A 247 9.08 -1.01 62.01
N LEU A 248 7.80 -0.58 61.95
CA LEU A 248 7.21 0.35 62.92
C LEU A 248 7.27 -0.20 64.35
N LYS A 249 6.83 -1.44 64.57
CA LYS A 249 6.92 -2.09 65.89
C LYS A 249 8.35 -2.19 66.40
N GLN A 250 9.32 -2.32 65.50
CA GLN A 250 10.73 -2.40 65.87
C GLN A 250 11.31 -1.03 66.25
N VAL A 251 10.91 0.03 65.55
CA VAL A 251 11.25 1.43 65.88
C VAL A 251 10.58 1.87 67.18
N GLU A 252 9.32 1.48 67.42
CA GLU A 252 8.63 1.71 68.70
C GLU A 252 9.35 1.05 69.89
N ARG A 253 10.05 -0.06 69.65
CA ARG A 253 10.92 -0.74 70.62
C ARG A 253 12.32 -0.12 70.72
N GLY A 254 12.56 1.01 70.06
CA GLY A 254 13.80 1.77 70.11
C GLY A 254 14.92 1.27 69.18
N ALA A 255 14.63 0.40 68.21
CA ALA A 255 15.63 -0.03 67.23
C ALA A 255 15.73 0.96 66.07
N SER A 256 16.95 1.37 65.71
CA SER A 256 17.20 2.17 64.51
C SER A 256 17.31 1.28 63.28
N ILE A 257 16.60 1.61 62.20
CA ILE A 257 16.61 0.88 60.93
C ILE A 257 17.30 1.75 59.88
N SER A 258 18.37 1.23 59.29
CA SER A 258 19.08 1.84 58.17
C SER A 258 18.88 0.96 56.93
N PHE A 259 18.49 1.57 55.81
CA PHE A 259 18.33 0.92 54.51
C PHE A 259 19.63 1.02 53.71
#